data_AF-A0A966JPN4-F1
#
_entry.id   AF-A0A966JPN4-F1
#
_cell.length_a   1.000
_cell.length_b   1.000
_cell.length_c   1.000
_cell.angle_alpha   90.00
_cell.angle_beta   90.00
_cell.angle_gamma   90.00
#
_symmetry.space_group_name_H-M   'P 1'
#
loop_
_entity.id
_entity.type
_entity.pdbx_description
1 polymer ?
#
loop_
_entity_poly.entity_id
_entity_poly.type
_entity_poly.pdbx_seq_one_letter_code
_entity_poly.pdbx_strand_id
1 'polypeptide(L)'
;DTASDLYRSLVGQQEMRSIGLDLAVRPIDVMRDNFAQGLIYASLVVGLALLYLVQQRMVASRTVSPTMSASQQKLLQYLPVVFAVFQVVLPTGLVVYYAVQAVFRIGQQAYITKRFYGDDDSIGRQAQQASAKARELKDDDVKKTKKSENKGKNDDFSSKRVTPPKGKQQPQRRPTPPRGDGPPQRPKPPKR
;
A
#
# COMPACT_ATOMS: atom_id res chain seq x y z
N ASP A 1 -13.11 -6.86 -47.61
CA ASP A 1 -14.06 -7.95 -47.85
C ASP A 1 -15.10 -7.95 -46.75
N THR A 2 -16.32 -7.49 -47.05
CA THR A 2 -17.42 -7.28 -46.08
C THR A 2 -18.41 -8.44 -46.02
N ALA A 3 -18.17 -9.48 -46.83
CA ALA A 3 -19.04 -10.65 -46.95
C ALA A 3 -18.74 -11.74 -45.92
N SER A 4 -17.59 -11.68 -45.24
CA SER A 4 -17.20 -12.70 -44.27
C SER A 4 -18.06 -12.63 -43.00
N ASP A 5 -18.47 -13.79 -42.50
CA ASP A 5 -19.29 -13.90 -41.28
C ASP A 5 -18.55 -13.35 -40.06
N LEU A 6 -17.22 -13.50 -40.01
CA LEU A 6 -16.37 -12.88 -38.99
C LEU A 6 -16.49 -11.35 -39.03
N TYR A 7 -16.40 -10.72 -40.22
CA TYR A 7 -16.53 -9.26 -40.37
C TYR A 7 -17.90 -8.78 -39.91
N ARG A 8 -18.98 -9.47 -40.30
CA ARG A 8 -20.36 -9.14 -39.88
C ARG A 8 -20.56 -9.31 -38.37
N SER A 9 -19.89 -10.28 -37.75
CA SER A 9 -19.98 -10.51 -36.31
C SER A 9 -19.16 -9.51 -35.48
N LEU A 10 -18.13 -8.88 -36.05
CA LEU A 10 -17.27 -7.93 -35.35
C LEU A 10 -17.63 -6.45 -35.60
N VAL A 11 -18.20 -6.13 -36.77
CA VAL A 11 -18.55 -4.75 -37.12
C VAL A 11 -19.71 -4.26 -36.25
N GLY A 12 -19.44 -3.24 -35.43
CA GLY A 12 -20.46 -2.55 -34.64
C GLY A 12 -20.83 -3.22 -33.31
N GLN A 13 -20.21 -4.34 -32.94
CA GLN A 13 -20.41 -4.95 -31.62
C GLN A 13 -19.70 -4.13 -30.54
N GLN A 14 -20.48 -3.53 -29.64
CA GLN A 14 -19.97 -2.85 -28.44
C GLN A 14 -20.02 -3.74 -27.19
N GLU A 15 -20.67 -4.90 -27.28
CA GLU A 15 -20.74 -5.87 -26.20
C GLU A 15 -19.50 -6.78 -26.21
N MET A 16 -18.96 -7.07 -25.03
CA MET A 16 -17.85 -8.00 -24.86
C MET A 16 -18.32 -9.18 -24.02
N ARG A 17 -19.10 -10.07 -24.61
CA ARG A 17 -19.67 -11.22 -23.89
C ARG A 17 -18.62 -12.30 -23.63
N SER A 18 -18.47 -12.70 -22.37
CA SER A 18 -17.66 -13.85 -21.95
C SER A 18 -18.25 -14.48 -20.69
N ILE A 19 -18.34 -15.82 -20.67
CA ILE A 19 -18.81 -16.62 -19.52
C ILE A 19 -20.16 -16.08 -18.96
N GLY A 20 -21.09 -15.73 -19.85
CA GLY A 20 -22.42 -15.23 -19.46
C GLY A 20 -22.45 -13.80 -18.89
N LEU A 21 -21.32 -13.08 -18.90
CA LEU A 21 -21.19 -11.68 -18.50
C LEU A 21 -20.84 -10.82 -19.72
N ASP A 22 -21.25 -9.56 -19.70
CA ASP A 22 -20.72 -8.54 -20.60
C ASP A 22 -19.60 -7.79 -19.86
N LEU A 23 -18.41 -7.81 -20.44
CA LEU A 23 -17.22 -7.22 -19.84
C LEU A 23 -17.14 -5.71 -20.10
N ALA A 24 -17.91 -5.20 -21.06
CA ALA A 24 -17.92 -3.78 -21.42
C ALA A 24 -18.77 -2.94 -20.45
N VAL A 25 -19.80 -3.52 -19.84
CA VAL A 25 -20.72 -2.81 -18.95
C VAL A 25 -20.14 -2.60 -17.55
N ARG A 26 -20.60 -1.57 -16.84
CA ARG A 26 -20.25 -1.33 -15.44
C ARG A 26 -21.20 -2.08 -14.52
N PRO A 27 -20.71 -2.74 -13.44
CA PRO A 27 -21.54 -3.45 -12.49
C PRO A 27 -22.70 -2.61 -11.94
N ILE A 28 -22.46 -1.32 -11.65
CA ILE A 28 -23.48 -0.42 -11.10
C ILE A 28 -24.66 -0.17 -12.04
N ASP A 29 -24.44 -0.19 -13.35
CA ASP A 29 -25.51 0.02 -14.33
C ASP A 29 -26.39 -1.22 -14.38
N VAL A 30 -25.79 -2.41 -14.47
CA VAL A 30 -26.52 -3.70 -14.47
C VAL A 30 -27.34 -3.87 -13.19
N MET A 31 -26.79 -3.48 -12.03
CA MET A 31 -27.49 -3.52 -10.74
C MET A 31 -28.76 -2.64 -10.70
N ARG A 32 -28.80 -1.55 -11.47
CA ARG A 32 -29.95 -0.65 -11.53
C ARG A 32 -30.99 -1.12 -12.55
N ASP A 33 -30.54 -1.66 -13.67
CA ASP A 33 -31.40 -2.00 -14.80
C ASP A 33 -32.05 -3.39 -14.67
N ASN A 34 -31.33 -4.36 -14.09
CA ASN A 34 -31.83 -5.72 -13.91
C ASN A 34 -31.34 -6.29 -12.57
N PHE A 35 -32.25 -6.45 -11.61
CA PHE A 35 -31.91 -6.95 -10.28
C PHE A 35 -31.25 -8.35 -10.30
N ALA A 36 -31.79 -9.28 -11.09
CA ALA A 36 -31.29 -10.66 -11.12
C ALA A 36 -29.88 -10.75 -11.71
N GLN A 37 -29.64 -10.08 -12.84
CA GLN A 37 -28.29 -9.98 -13.41
C GLN A 37 -27.38 -9.16 -12.49
N GLY A 38 -27.88 -8.05 -11.95
CA GLY A 38 -27.21 -7.18 -11.00
C GLY A 38 -26.61 -7.93 -9.82
N LEU A 39 -27.32 -8.93 -9.29
CA LEU A 39 -26.81 -9.77 -8.20
C LEU A 39 -25.55 -10.55 -8.59
N ILE A 40 -25.45 -11.02 -9.83
CA ILE A 40 -24.27 -11.74 -10.34
C ILE A 40 -23.08 -10.78 -10.39
N TYR A 41 -23.24 -9.59 -10.97
CA TYR A 41 -22.17 -8.59 -11.05
C TYR A 41 -21.78 -8.08 -9.64
N ALA A 42 -22.74 -7.89 -8.75
CA ALA A 42 -22.50 -7.54 -7.35
C ALA A 42 -21.67 -8.63 -6.65
N SER A 43 -22.04 -9.90 -6.83
CA SER A 43 -21.31 -11.03 -6.23
C SER A 43 -19.85 -11.09 -6.69
N LEU A 44 -19.59 -10.74 -7.96
CA LEU A 44 -18.25 -10.68 -8.51
C LEU A 44 -17.42 -9.56 -7.86
N VAL A 45 -17.98 -8.36 -7.69
CA VAL A 45 -17.30 -7.25 -7.01
C VAL A 45 -17.06 -7.57 -5.53
N VAL A 46 -18.05 -8.14 -4.84
CA VAL A 46 -17.92 -8.56 -3.44
C VAL A 46 -16.88 -9.67 -3.30
N GLY A 47 -16.86 -10.64 -4.22
CA GLY A 47 -15.85 -11.69 -4.27
C GLY A 47 -14.44 -11.12 -4.44
N LEU A 48 -14.26 -10.15 -5.33
CA LEU A 48 -12.99 -9.44 -5.48
C LEU A 48 -12.60 -8.67 -4.22
N ALA A 49 -13.54 -8.00 -3.57
CA ALA A 49 -13.30 -7.31 -2.31
C ALA A 49 -12.79 -8.28 -1.22
N LEU A 50 -13.42 -9.45 -1.11
CA LEU A 50 -12.99 -10.51 -0.20
C LEU A 50 -11.59 -11.02 -0.53
N LEU A 51 -11.27 -11.22 -1.81
CA LEU A 51 -9.91 -11.59 -2.25
C LEU A 51 -8.88 -10.56 -1.78
N TYR A 52 -9.17 -9.26 -1.89
CA TYR A 52 -8.26 -8.24 -1.39
C TYR A 52 -8.10 -8.25 0.13
N LEU A 53 -9.17 -8.53 0.89
CA LEU A 53 -9.06 -8.68 2.33
C LEU A 53 -8.17 -9.88 2.70
N VAL A 54 -8.33 -11.01 2.02
CA VAL A 54 -7.47 -12.20 2.19
C VAL A 54 -6.03 -11.85 1.87
N GLN A 55 -5.79 -11.19 0.73
CA GLN A 55 -4.45 -10.77 0.31
C GLN A 55 -3.80 -9.82 1.32
N GLN A 56 -4.56 -8.84 1.82
CA GLN A 56 -4.09 -7.88 2.81
C GLN A 56 -3.66 -8.60 4.10
N ARG A 57 -4.44 -9.56 4.58
CA ARG A 57 -4.08 -10.38 5.76
C ARG A 57 -2.81 -11.20 5.52
N MET A 58 -2.64 -11.76 4.33
CA MET A 58 -1.50 -12.61 3.99
C MET A 58 -0.18 -11.83 3.87
N VAL A 59 -0.24 -10.55 3.48
CA VAL A 59 0.93 -9.69 3.30
C VAL A 59 1.24 -8.86 4.55
N ALA A 60 0.22 -8.47 5.33
CA ALA A 60 0.38 -7.61 6.51
C ALA A 60 1.33 -8.18 7.57
N SER A 61 1.41 -9.50 7.71
CA SER A 61 2.37 -10.15 8.63
C SER A 61 3.84 -9.91 8.25
N ARG A 62 4.14 -9.40 7.04
CA ARG A 62 5.49 -9.26 6.50
C ARG A 62 5.91 -7.82 6.22
N THR A 63 4.97 -6.89 6.06
CA THR A 63 5.26 -5.56 5.50
C THR A 63 5.06 -4.39 6.45
N VAL A 64 4.72 -4.63 7.73
CA VAL A 64 4.63 -3.53 8.70
C VAL A 64 6.04 -3.02 9.00
N SER A 65 6.45 -1.98 8.28
CA SER A 65 7.71 -1.29 8.53
C SER A 65 7.62 -0.54 9.87
N PRO A 66 8.60 -0.69 10.78
CA PRO A 66 8.65 0.03 12.05
C PRO A 66 8.92 1.54 11.90
N THR A 67 8.95 2.06 10.67
CA THR A 67 9.12 3.48 10.35
C THR A 67 7.83 4.17 9.89
N MET A 68 6.74 3.44 9.67
CA MET A 68 5.49 4.07 9.21
C MET A 68 4.68 4.64 10.38
N SER A 69 4.21 5.87 10.22
CA SER A 69 3.32 6.52 11.19
C SER A 69 1.98 5.77 11.31
N ALA A 70 1.34 5.85 12.47
CA ALA A 70 0.04 5.20 12.71
C ALA A 70 -1.04 5.64 11.70
N SER A 71 -1.03 6.91 11.29
CA SER A 71 -1.96 7.44 10.30
C SER A 71 -1.73 6.84 8.91
N GLN A 72 -0.48 6.66 8.49
CA GLN A 72 -0.13 6.02 7.22
C GLN A 72 -0.56 4.54 7.22
N GLN A 73 -0.37 3.83 8.33
CA GLN A 73 -0.82 2.44 8.46
C GLN A 73 -2.34 2.31 8.35
N LYS A 74 -3.10 3.19 9.01
CA LYS A 74 -4.57 3.21 8.91
C LYS A 74 -5.04 3.49 7.48
N LEU A 75 -4.40 4.43 6.78
CA LEU A 75 -4.72 4.70 5.38
C LEU A 75 -4.53 3.45 4.50
N LEU A 76 -3.38 2.78 4.65
CA LEU A 76 -3.10 1.52 3.93
C LEU A 76 -4.09 0.41 4.31
N GLN A 77 -4.63 0.44 5.54
CA GLN A 77 -5.64 -0.52 5.98
C GLN A 77 -6.99 -0.32 5.28
N TYR A 78 -7.40 0.93 5.05
CA TYR A 78 -8.68 1.26 4.41
C TYR A 78 -8.62 1.22 2.87
N LEU A 79 -7.44 1.37 2.28
CA LEU A 79 -7.25 1.39 0.83
C LEU A 79 -7.95 0.23 0.10
N PRO A 80 -7.87 -1.03 0.54
CA PRO A 80 -8.50 -2.15 -0.17
C PRO A 80 -10.03 -2.06 -0.17
N VAL A 81 -10.63 -1.54 0.89
CA VAL A 81 -12.08 -1.36 0.98
C VAL A 81 -12.54 -0.25 0.04
N VAL A 82 -11.83 0.89 0.03
CA VAL A 82 -12.12 2.00 -0.88
C VAL A 82 -11.97 1.54 -2.33
N PHE A 83 -10.90 0.80 -2.63
CA PHE A 83 -10.67 0.26 -3.96
C PHE A 83 -11.75 -0.73 -4.38
N ALA A 84 -12.23 -1.58 -3.46
CA ALA A 84 -13.34 -2.50 -3.73
C ALA A 84 -14.64 -1.76 -4.06
N VAL A 85 -14.98 -0.69 -3.34
CA VAL A 85 -16.16 0.13 -3.66
C VAL A 85 -15.98 0.81 -5.03
N PHE A 86 -14.78 1.31 -5.33
CA PHE A 86 -14.50 1.92 -6.64
C PHE A 86 -14.69 0.97 -7.82
N GLN A 87 -14.56 -0.34 -7.64
CA GLN A 87 -14.76 -1.33 -8.72
C GLN A 87 -16.19 -1.34 -9.28
N VAL A 88 -17.22 -0.93 -8.53
CA VAL A 88 -18.61 -0.97 -9.04
C VAL A 88 -18.84 -0.02 -10.21
N VAL A 89 -18.02 1.03 -10.35
CA VAL A 89 -18.11 2.02 -11.43
C VAL A 89 -17.15 1.77 -12.58
N LEU A 90 -16.30 0.73 -12.49
CA LEU A 90 -15.37 0.34 -13.55
C LEU A 90 -16.03 -0.66 -14.51
N PRO A 91 -15.55 -0.78 -15.77
CA PRO A 91 -16.03 -1.83 -16.67
C PRO A 91 -15.78 -3.23 -16.08
N THR A 92 -16.75 -4.13 -16.23
CA THR A 92 -16.72 -5.47 -15.62
C THR A 92 -15.49 -6.27 -16.03
N GLY A 93 -15.01 -6.12 -17.26
CA GLY A 93 -13.79 -6.76 -17.74
C GLY A 93 -12.55 -6.39 -16.91
N LEU A 94 -12.48 -5.15 -16.43
CA LEU A 94 -11.40 -4.71 -15.54
C LEU A 94 -11.51 -5.35 -14.16
N VAL A 95 -12.73 -5.50 -13.64
CA VAL A 95 -13.01 -6.21 -12.38
C VAL A 95 -12.57 -7.67 -12.49
N VAL A 96 -12.92 -8.35 -13.58
CA VAL A 96 -12.53 -9.75 -13.87
C VAL A 96 -11.01 -9.88 -13.96
N TYR A 97 -10.35 -8.98 -14.70
CA TYR A 97 -8.89 -8.94 -14.82
C TYR A 97 -8.23 -8.88 -13.43
N TYR A 98 -8.69 -7.97 -12.59
CA TYR A 98 -8.16 -7.81 -11.24
C TYR A 98 -8.45 -9.02 -10.34
N ALA A 99 -9.60 -9.67 -10.49
CA ALA A 99 -9.92 -10.89 -9.75
C ALA A 99 -8.99 -12.04 -10.10
N VAL A 100 -8.80 -12.30 -11.39
CA VAL A 100 -7.87 -13.33 -11.86
C VAL A 100 -6.44 -13.02 -11.37
N GLN A 101 -5.99 -11.78 -11.52
CA GLN A 101 -4.70 -11.33 -11.01
C GLN A 101 -4.57 -11.55 -9.49
N ALA A 102 -5.58 -11.20 -8.70
CA ALA A 102 -5.56 -11.37 -7.24
C ALA A 102 -5.46 -12.85 -6.85
N VAL A 103 -6.19 -13.73 -7.52
CA VAL A 103 -6.11 -15.19 -7.31
C VAL A 103 -4.70 -15.70 -7.56
N PHE A 104 -4.08 -15.33 -8.68
CA PHE A 104 -2.69 -15.72 -8.97
C PHE A 104 -1.71 -15.21 -7.90
N ARG A 105 -1.86 -13.97 -7.46
CA ARG A 105 -1.01 -13.39 -6.40
C ARG A 105 -1.17 -14.12 -5.07
N ILE A 106 -2.40 -14.44 -4.68
CA ILE A 106 -2.68 -15.20 -3.45
C ILE A 106 -2.12 -16.61 -3.59
N GLY A 107 -2.31 -17.28 -4.72
CA GLY A 107 -1.76 -18.61 -4.98
C GLY A 107 -0.23 -18.66 -4.91
N GLN A 108 0.44 -17.71 -5.57
CA GLN A 108 1.90 -17.56 -5.49
C GLN A 108 2.35 -17.30 -4.05
N GLN A 109 1.69 -16.39 -3.34
CA GLN A 109 2.01 -16.09 -1.94
C GLN A 109 1.78 -17.31 -1.04
N ALA A 110 0.72 -18.07 -1.24
CA ALA A 110 0.42 -19.31 -0.51
C ALA A 110 1.51 -20.36 -0.75
N TYR A 111 1.92 -20.55 -1.99
CA TYR A 111 3.01 -21.45 -2.36
C TYR A 111 4.33 -21.04 -1.68
N ILE A 112 4.73 -19.77 -1.79
CA ILE A 112 5.95 -19.25 -1.15
C ILE A 112 5.87 -19.42 0.37
N THR A 113 4.72 -19.14 0.97
CA THR A 113 4.53 -19.28 2.42
C THR A 113 4.72 -20.73 2.85
N LYS A 114 4.04 -21.66 2.18
CA LYS A 114 4.16 -23.09 2.50
C LYS A 114 5.59 -23.59 2.28
N ARG A 115 6.26 -23.14 1.22
CA ARG A 115 7.60 -23.60 0.84
C ARG A 115 8.73 -23.01 1.71
N PHE A 116 8.63 -21.74 2.12
CA PHE A 116 9.71 -21.03 2.80
C PHE A 116 9.45 -20.72 4.29
N TYR A 117 8.23 -20.95 4.77
CA TYR A 117 7.81 -20.66 6.16
C TYR A 117 7.11 -21.86 6.84
N GLY A 118 6.97 -23.00 6.14
CA GLY A 118 6.23 -24.17 6.60
C GLY A 118 6.92 -24.97 7.70
N ASP A 119 8.25 -25.12 7.61
CA ASP A 119 9.04 -25.84 8.62
C ASP A 119 9.53 -24.88 9.72
N ASP A 120 9.62 -25.36 10.96
CA ASP A 120 10.00 -24.54 12.12
C ASP A 120 11.42 -23.96 12.01
N ASP A 121 12.29 -24.63 11.24
CA ASP A 121 13.67 -24.20 10.98
C ASP A 121 13.85 -23.48 9.62
N SER A 122 12.75 -23.10 9.00
CA SER A 122 12.79 -22.44 7.69
C SER A 122 13.34 -21.01 7.79
N ILE A 123 14.11 -20.61 6.76
CA ILE A 123 14.72 -19.26 6.65
C ILE A 123 13.67 -18.15 6.86
N GLY A 124 12.44 -18.37 6.40
CA GLY A 124 11.34 -17.42 6.58
C GLY A 124 10.94 -17.22 8.05
N ARG A 125 10.86 -18.29 8.84
CA ARG A 125 10.56 -18.23 10.28
C ARG A 125 11.69 -17.53 11.05
N GLN A 126 12.94 -17.86 10.74
CA GLN A 126 14.10 -17.20 11.37
C GLN A 126 14.13 -15.69 11.07
N ALA A 127 13.84 -15.29 9.82
CA ALA A 127 13.74 -13.89 9.46
C ALA A 127 12.59 -13.15 10.18
N GLN A 128 11.45 -13.82 10.38
CA GLN A 128 10.32 -13.26 11.14
C GLN A 128 10.65 -13.11 12.64
N GLN A 129 11.30 -14.10 13.24
CA GLN A 129 11.73 -14.02 14.65
C GLN A 129 12.79 -12.94 14.87
N ALA A 130 13.76 -12.81 13.96
CA ALA A 130 14.74 -11.71 14.00
C ALA A 130 14.04 -10.35 13.89
N SER A 131 13.06 -10.23 12.98
CA SER A 131 12.27 -9.01 12.83
C SER A 131 11.41 -8.69 14.07
N ALA A 132 10.88 -9.72 14.75
CA ALA A 132 10.12 -9.55 15.98
C ALA A 132 11.03 -9.09 17.14
N LYS A 133 12.18 -9.75 17.35
CA LYS A 133 13.18 -9.35 18.35
C LYS A 133 13.67 -7.92 18.12
N ALA A 134 13.88 -7.51 16.86
CA ALA A 134 14.25 -6.15 16.52
C ALA A 134 13.17 -5.12 16.89
N ARG A 135 11.87 -5.49 16.86
CA ARG A 135 10.77 -4.62 17.31
C ARG A 135 10.74 -4.48 18.82
N GLU A 136 10.90 -5.58 19.55
CA GLU A 136 10.93 -5.56 21.02
C GLU A 136 12.07 -4.68 21.55
N LEU A 137 13.28 -4.84 21.00
CA LEU A 137 14.43 -4.01 21.36
C LEU A 137 14.19 -2.51 21.10
N LYS A 138 13.53 -2.17 19.99
CA LYS A 138 13.20 -0.78 19.66
C LYS A 138 12.16 -0.20 20.61
N ASP A 139 11.12 -0.96 20.95
CA ASP A 139 10.07 -0.50 21.88
C ASP A 139 10.61 -0.31 23.30
N ASP A 140 11.56 -1.17 23.73
CA ASP A 140 12.23 -1.05 25.03
C ASP A 140 13.18 0.15 25.08
N ASP A 141 13.94 0.43 24.02
CA ASP A 141 14.76 1.65 23.92
C ASP A 141 13.90 2.93 23.95
N VAL A 142 12.76 2.94 23.25
CA VAL A 142 11.82 4.08 23.28
C VAL A 142 11.22 4.25 24.68
N LYS A 143 10.84 3.17 25.37
CA LYS A 143 10.34 3.23 26.76
C LYS A 143 11.41 3.70 27.74
N LYS A 144 12.65 3.22 27.60
CA LYS A 144 13.78 3.61 28.46
C LYS A 144 14.14 5.08 28.27
N THR A 145 14.11 5.57 27.03
CA THR A 145 14.34 6.98 26.69
C THR A 145 13.25 7.88 27.30
N LYS A 146 11.97 7.53 27.14
CA LYS A 146 10.85 8.26 27.77
C LYS A 146 10.90 8.25 29.30
N LYS A 147 11.36 7.16 29.92
CA LYS A 147 11.50 7.06 31.38
C LYS A 147 12.66 7.92 31.90
N SER A 148 13.77 8.02 31.17
CA SER A 148 14.87 8.95 31.50
C SER A 148 14.48 10.41 31.32
N GLU A 149 13.69 10.74 30.29
CA GLU A 149 13.23 12.11 30.02
C GLU A 149 12.22 12.60 31.09
N ASN A 150 11.40 11.70 31.63
CA ASN A 150 10.46 12.04 32.71
C ASN A 150 11.12 12.05 34.10
N LYS A 151 12.26 11.36 34.28
CA LYS A 151 13.02 11.38 35.53
C LYS A 151 13.95 12.60 35.64
N GLY A 152 14.32 13.23 34.53
CA GLY A 152 15.11 14.48 34.49
C GLY A 152 14.33 15.77 34.72
N LYS A 153 13.01 15.70 34.98
CA LYS A 153 12.15 16.89 35.19
C LYS A 153 11.89 17.25 36.66
N ASN A 154 12.48 16.52 37.60
CA ASN A 154 12.31 16.74 39.05
C ASN A 154 13.58 17.15 39.79
N ASP A 155 14.67 17.47 39.09
CA ASP A 155 15.82 18.11 39.71
C ASP A 155 15.79 19.61 39.38
N ASP A 156 15.69 20.38 40.46
CA ASP A 156 15.62 21.82 40.56
C ASP A 156 16.82 22.49 39.87
N PHE A 157 16.67 22.84 38.59
CA PHE A 157 17.61 23.74 37.91
C PHE A 157 17.10 25.17 38.03
N SER A 158 17.50 25.86 39.11
CA SER A 158 17.39 27.31 39.21
C SER A 158 18.30 27.98 38.16
N SER A 159 17.82 28.17 36.94
CA SER A 159 18.55 28.99 35.98
C SER A 159 18.47 30.46 36.42
N LYS A 160 19.56 31.00 36.99
CA LYS A 160 19.80 32.45 37.02
C LYS A 160 19.80 32.95 35.59
N ARG A 161 18.65 33.45 35.14
CA ARG A 161 18.47 34.10 33.85
C ARG A 161 19.28 35.40 33.84
N VAL A 162 20.43 35.38 33.19
CA VAL A 162 21.13 36.60 32.76
C VAL A 162 20.70 36.87 31.33
N THR A 163 19.59 37.58 31.14
CA THR A 163 19.33 38.46 29.98
C THR A 163 17.98 39.17 30.18
N PRO A 164 17.87 40.48 29.88
CA PRO A 164 16.61 41.22 29.99
C PRO A 164 15.69 40.92 28.80
N PRO A 165 14.35 40.98 28.97
CA PRO A 165 13.41 40.81 27.88
C PRO A 165 13.28 42.15 27.14
N LYS A 166 13.49 42.19 25.82
CA LYS A 166 13.02 43.32 25.02
C LYS A 166 12.65 42.89 23.61
N GLY A 167 11.36 42.99 23.34
CA GLY A 167 10.79 42.68 22.03
C GLY A 167 11.18 43.67 20.94
N LYS A 168 11.06 43.19 19.70
CA LYS A 168 10.41 43.85 18.55
C LYS A 168 10.50 42.89 17.36
N GLN A 169 9.39 42.76 16.64
CA GLN A 169 9.24 42.04 15.38
C GLN A 169 10.12 42.67 14.30
N GLN A 170 10.81 41.87 13.46
CA GLN A 170 10.96 42.02 11.99
C GLN A 170 11.90 40.96 11.36
N PRO A 171 11.87 40.74 10.02
CA PRO A 171 11.64 39.42 9.44
C PRO A 171 12.89 38.66 8.98
N GLN A 172 12.67 37.37 8.70
CA GLN A 172 13.59 36.38 8.14
C GLN A 172 14.61 36.94 7.13
N ARG A 173 15.89 36.92 7.51
CA ARG A 173 17.02 36.91 6.57
C ARG A 173 17.65 35.52 6.58
N ARG A 174 17.37 34.78 5.52
CA ARG A 174 17.93 33.47 5.19
C ARG A 174 19.44 33.64 4.89
N PRO A 175 20.37 32.92 5.55
CA PRO A 175 21.78 32.96 5.16
C PRO A 175 21.99 32.14 3.88
N THR A 176 22.45 32.76 2.81
CA THR A 176 23.03 32.08 1.64
C THR A 176 24.39 31.49 1.99
N PRO A 177 24.73 30.26 1.57
CA PRO A 177 26.06 29.70 1.74
C PRO A 177 27.10 30.36 0.81
N PRO A 178 28.38 30.42 1.21
CA PRO A 178 29.43 31.08 0.45
C PRO A 178 29.74 30.35 -0.86
N ARG A 179 29.96 31.16 -1.90
CA ARG A 179 30.26 30.77 -3.28
C ARG A 179 31.75 30.40 -3.36
N GLY A 180 32.05 29.14 -3.71
CA GLY A 180 33.40 28.65 -3.94
C GLY A 180 33.38 27.47 -4.92
N ASP A 181 33.84 27.75 -6.15
CA ASP A 181 34.48 26.90 -7.16
C ASP A 181 33.97 25.47 -7.46
N GLY A 182 33.31 25.34 -8.62
CA GLY A 182 33.40 24.19 -9.54
C GLY A 182 32.58 22.93 -9.21
N PRO A 183 31.88 22.32 -10.20
CA PRO A 183 31.21 21.03 -9.97
C PRO A 183 32.23 19.88 -9.85
N PRO A 184 32.02 18.91 -8.94
CA PRO A 184 32.93 17.78 -8.77
C PRO A 184 32.92 16.87 -10.01
N GLN A 185 34.10 16.60 -10.57
CA GLN A 185 34.28 15.67 -11.68
C GLN A 185 33.98 14.24 -11.24
N ARG A 186 33.10 13.57 -11.97
CA ARG A 186 32.73 12.16 -11.76
C ARG A 186 33.82 11.25 -12.35
N PRO A 187 34.37 10.27 -11.61
CA PRO A 187 35.32 9.31 -12.17
C PRO A 187 34.62 8.39 -13.20
N LYS A 188 35.28 8.14 -14.34
CA LYS A 188 34.78 7.27 -15.41
C LYS A 188 34.96 5.78 -15.01
N PRO A 189 33.99 4.90 -15.31
CA PRO A 189 34.13 3.47 -15.06
C PRO A 189 35.09 2.80 -16.06
N PRO A 190 35.76 1.69 -15.67
CA PRO A 190 36.68 0.95 -16.54
C PRO A 190 35.91 0.27 -17.69
N LYS A 191 36.48 0.34 -18.89
CA LYS A 191 35.98 -0.39 -20.06
C LYS A 191 36.16 -1.89 -19.82
N ARG A 192 35.11 -2.66 -20.10
CA ARG A 192 35.14 -4.11 -20.27
C ARG A 192 34.69 -4.43 -21.69
#